data_AF-A0A816CNZ9-F1
#
_entry.id   AF-A0A816CNZ9-F1
#
_cell.length_a   1.000
_cell.length_b   1.000
_cell.length_c   1.000
_cell.angle_alpha   90.00
_cell.angle_beta   90.00
_cell.angle_gamma   90.00
#
_symmetry.space_group_name_H-M   'P 1'
#
loop_
_entity.id
_entity.type
_entity.pdbx_description
1 polymer ?
#
loop_
_entity_poly.entity_id
_entity_poly.type
_entity_poly.pdbx_seq_one_letter_code
_entity_poly.pdbx_strand_id
1 'polypeptide(L)'
;MVEVAKRNCRNPANELTQDGSDAIHLYTMQWSPSDQSLYYILNKNLRSKHRSTLKSWFSFLKLFFTALYKLPSIKGVIYRGVKGNLTDKYVEEDHF
;
A
#
# COMPACT_ATOMS: atom_id res chain seq x y z
N MET A 1 -4.40 -11.78 -11.74
CA MET A 1 -4.40 -10.57 -10.88
C MET A 1 -3.77 -9.36 -11.55
N VAL A 2 -2.53 -9.45 -12.07
CA VAL A 2 -1.89 -8.33 -12.79
C VAL A 2 -2.74 -7.84 -13.98
N GLU A 3 -3.27 -8.76 -14.79
CA GLU A 3 -4.14 -8.40 -15.93
C GLU A 3 -5.46 -7.74 -15.49
N VAL A 4 -5.95 -8.04 -14.28
CA VAL A 4 -7.13 -7.37 -13.71
C VAL A 4 -6.79 -5.92 -13.38
N ALA A 5 -5.63 -5.66 -12.77
CA ALA A 5 -5.16 -4.31 -12.50
C ALA A 5 -5.02 -3.49 -13.78
N LYS A 6 -4.33 -4.03 -14.79
CA LYS A 6 -4.18 -3.41 -16.12
C LYS A 6 -5.53 -3.07 -16.76
N ARG A 7 -6.51 -3.98 -16.68
CA ARG A 7 -7.84 -3.77 -17.25
C ARG A 7 -8.59 -2.63 -16.53
N ASN A 8 -8.46 -2.54 -15.21
CA ASN A 8 -9.17 -1.56 -14.39
C ASN A 8 -8.56 -0.16 -14.45
N CYS A 9 -7.32 -0.03 -14.91
CA CYS A 9 -6.56 1.21 -14.88
C CYS A 9 -6.26 1.80 -16.26
N ARG A 10 -6.94 1.38 -17.33
CA ARG A 10 -6.65 1.75 -18.74
C ARG A 10 -6.61 3.26 -19.05
N ASN A 11 -7.19 4.10 -18.18
CA ASN A 11 -7.21 5.56 -18.31
C ASN A 11 -6.70 6.19 -17.01
N PRO A 12 -5.37 6.21 -16.78
CA PRO A 12 -4.80 6.73 -15.55
C PRO A 12 -5.02 8.25 -15.42
N ALA A 13 -5.38 8.70 -14.22
CA ALA A 13 -5.54 10.12 -13.88
C ALA A 13 -4.28 10.68 -13.19
N ASN A 14 -4.26 11.99 -12.90
CA ASN A 14 -3.22 12.64 -12.08
C ASN A 14 -1.78 12.44 -12.60
N GLU A 15 -1.60 12.45 -13.93
CA GLU A 15 -0.30 12.24 -14.59
C GLU A 15 0.38 10.90 -14.24
N LEU A 16 -0.39 9.94 -13.73
CA LEU A 16 0.08 8.59 -13.49
C LEU A 16 0.38 7.91 -14.82
N THR A 17 1.47 7.15 -14.84
CA THR A 17 1.68 6.18 -15.91
C THR A 17 0.72 5.00 -15.70
N GLN A 18 0.47 4.24 -16.77
CA GLN A 18 -0.30 3.00 -16.68
C GLN A 18 0.26 2.08 -15.58
N ASP A 19 1.57 1.82 -15.62
CA ASP A 19 2.26 0.99 -14.62
C ASP A 19 2.11 1.52 -13.19
N GLY A 20 2.11 2.85 -13.01
CA GLY A 20 1.92 3.46 -11.70
C GLY A 20 0.51 3.25 -11.16
N SER A 21 -0.50 3.43 -12.01
CA SER A 21 -1.91 3.15 -11.66
C SER A 21 -2.12 1.66 -11.39
N ASP A 22 -1.54 0.79 -12.21
CA ASP A 22 -1.60 -0.67 -12.03
C ASP A 22 -0.96 -1.11 -10.72
N ALA A 23 0.19 -0.52 -10.36
CA ALA A 23 0.88 -0.81 -9.11
C ALA A 23 0.05 -0.41 -7.89
N ILE A 24 -0.60 0.76 -7.93
CA ILE A 24 -1.52 1.20 -6.88
C ILE A 24 -2.70 0.24 -6.78
N HIS A 25 -3.35 -0.06 -7.90
CA HIS A 25 -4.50 -0.96 -7.93
C HIS A 25 -4.14 -2.36 -7.42
N LEU A 26 -3.01 -2.90 -7.85
CA LEU A 26 -2.52 -4.21 -7.42
C LEU A 26 -2.20 -4.24 -5.92
N TYR A 27 -1.71 -3.14 -5.35
CA TYR A 27 -1.47 -3.02 -3.90
C TYR A 27 -2.78 -2.88 -3.10
N THR A 28 -3.82 -2.28 -3.66
CA THR A 28 -5.12 -2.14 -2.97
C THR A 28 -6.07 -3.31 -3.19
N MET A 29 -5.79 -4.15 -4.20
CA MET A 29 -6.63 -5.29 -4.54
C MET A 29 -6.41 -6.43 -3.53
N GLN A 30 -7.52 -6.97 -3.03
CA GLN A 30 -7.52 -8.18 -2.23
C GLN A 30 -8.04 -9.34 -3.07
N TRP A 31 -7.49 -10.53 -2.87
CA TRP A 31 -7.96 -11.75 -3.52
C TRP A 31 -7.90 -12.93 -2.56
N SER A 32 -8.59 -14.01 -2.92
CA SER A 32 -8.58 -15.25 -2.15
C SER A 32 -7.47 -16.19 -2.67
N PRO A 33 -6.65 -16.76 -1.78
CA PRO A 33 -6.63 -16.53 -0.34
C PRO A 33 -5.92 -15.20 0.03
N SER A 34 -6.41 -14.52 1.07
CA SER A 34 -6.01 -13.14 1.40
C SER A 34 -4.53 -12.98 1.76
N ASP A 35 -3.93 -14.03 2.32
CA ASP A 35 -2.52 -14.10 2.70
C ASP A 35 -1.57 -14.23 1.49
N GLN A 36 -2.11 -14.47 0.31
CA GLN A 36 -1.38 -14.47 -0.95
C GLN A 36 -1.56 -13.17 -1.75
N SER A 37 -2.33 -12.22 -1.23
CA SER A 37 -2.45 -10.89 -1.84
C SER A 37 -1.13 -10.13 -1.82
N LEU A 38 -0.86 -9.34 -2.87
CA LEU A 38 0.35 -8.52 -2.93
C LEU A 38 0.43 -7.60 -1.71
N TYR A 39 -0.69 -6.95 -1.36
CA TYR A 39 -0.85 -6.16 -0.14
C TYR A 39 -0.31 -6.90 1.09
N TYR A 40 -0.77 -8.13 1.31
CA TYR A 40 -0.42 -8.89 2.50
C TYR A 40 1.06 -9.28 2.50
N ILE A 41 1.54 -9.85 1.39
CA ILE A 41 2.93 -10.32 1.26
C ILE A 41 3.91 -9.14 1.40
N LEU A 42 3.66 -8.04 0.70
CA LEU A 42 4.54 -6.88 0.72
C LEU A 42 4.57 -6.25 2.12
N ASN A 43 3.41 -6.03 2.75
CA ASN A 43 3.37 -5.47 4.09
C ASN A 43 3.98 -6.39 5.15
N LYS A 44 3.88 -7.72 4.99
CA LYS A 44 4.57 -8.69 5.83
C LYS A 44 6.10 -8.56 5.68
N ASN A 45 6.60 -8.46 4.45
CA ASN A 45 8.03 -8.28 4.18
C ASN A 45 8.55 -6.94 4.69
N LEU A 46 7.79 -5.86 4.53
CA LEU A 46 8.15 -4.53 5.04
C LEU A 46 8.29 -4.48 6.57
N ARG A 47 7.48 -5.27 7.30
CA ARG A 47 7.54 -5.37 8.77
C ARG A 47 8.56 -6.40 9.27
N SER A 48 9.11 -7.22 8.39
CA SER A 48 10.11 -8.23 8.75
C SER A 48 11.41 -7.58 9.19
N LYS A 49 12.08 -8.19 10.19
CA LYS A 49 13.44 -7.78 10.59
C LYS A 49 14.50 -8.14 9.54
N HIS A 50 14.20 -9.10 8.66
CA HIS A 50 15.12 -9.56 7.62
C HIS A 50 15.09 -8.64 6.39
N ARG A 51 15.85 -7.54 6.42
CA ARG A 51 15.89 -6.54 5.34
C ARG A 51 16.34 -7.09 3.98
N SER A 52 17.05 -8.22 3.95
CA SER A 52 17.47 -8.88 2.70
C SER A 52 16.29 -9.33 1.84
N THR A 53 15.16 -9.73 2.45
CA THR A 53 13.96 -10.15 1.71
C THR A 53 13.28 -8.98 1.00
N LEU A 54 13.62 -7.74 1.36
CA LEU A 54 13.06 -6.55 0.72
C LEU A 54 13.76 -6.20 -0.60
N LYS A 55 14.98 -6.69 -0.83
CA LYS A 55 15.77 -6.36 -2.03
C LYS A 55 15.03 -6.72 -3.33
N SER A 56 14.33 -7.85 -3.36
CA SER A 56 13.53 -8.27 -4.51
C SER A 56 12.34 -7.35 -4.80
N TRP A 57 11.92 -6.52 -3.83
CA TRP A 57 10.80 -5.60 -3.96
C TRP A 57 11.22 -4.18 -4.36
N PHE A 58 12.51 -3.87 -4.43
CA PHE A 58 12.97 -2.48 -4.63
C PHE A 58 12.44 -1.85 -5.92
N SER A 59 12.43 -2.60 -7.03
CA SER A 59 11.89 -2.10 -8.31
C SER A 59 10.39 -1.80 -8.20
N PHE A 60 9.63 -2.70 -7.55
CA PHE A 60 8.20 -2.48 -7.31
C PHE A 60 7.96 -1.29 -6.39
N LEU A 61 8.68 -1.20 -5.27
CA LEU A 61 8.56 -0.10 -4.30
C LEU A 61 8.89 1.24 -4.92
N LYS A 62 9.94 1.30 -5.76
CA LYS A 62 10.28 2.53 -6.50
C LYS A 62 9.13 2.96 -7.40
N LEU A 63 8.57 2.05 -8.20
CA LEU A 63 7.41 2.33 -9.06
C LEU A 63 6.21 2.80 -8.23
N PHE A 64 5.86 2.04 -7.20
CA PHE A 64 4.70 2.29 -6.35
C PHE A 64 4.81 3.64 -5.61
N PHE A 65 5.93 3.94 -4.96
CA PHE A 65 6.12 5.22 -4.27
C PHE A 65 6.19 6.40 -5.24
N THR A 66 6.79 6.22 -6.42
CA THR A 66 6.78 7.27 -7.46
C THR A 66 5.36 7.57 -7.93
N ALA A 67 4.51 6.54 -8.06
CA ALA A 67 3.10 6.71 -8.40
C ALA A 67 2.32 7.40 -7.27
N LEU A 68 2.52 6.97 -6.01
CA LEU A 68 1.86 7.60 -4.85
C LEU A 68 2.22 9.08 -4.70
N TYR A 69 3.47 9.47 -5.00
CA TYR A 69 3.91 10.86 -4.90
C TYR A 69 3.17 11.80 -5.87
N LYS A 70 2.61 11.28 -6.96
CA LYS A 70 1.82 12.05 -7.93
C LYS A 70 0.37 12.26 -7.49
N LEU A 71 -0.11 11.51 -6.50
CA LEU A 71 -1.48 11.65 -6.01
C LEU A 71 -1.65 12.96 -5.24
N PRO A 72 -2.81 13.62 -5.35
CA PRO A 72 -3.08 14.82 -4.57
C PRO A 72 -3.09 14.49 -3.08
N SER A 73 -2.44 15.34 -2.28
CA SER A 73 -2.48 15.24 -0.82
C SER A 73 -3.85 15.69 -0.30
N ILE A 74 -4.40 14.94 0.65
CA ILE A 74 -5.67 15.27 1.31
C ILE A 74 -5.36 15.63 2.77
N LYS A 75 -5.93 16.73 3.26
CA LYS A 75 -5.90 17.13 4.68
C LYS A 75 -7.28 16.93 5.27
N GLY A 76 -7.37 16.16 6.35
CA GLY A 76 -8.63 15.88 7.04
C GLY A 76 -8.52 14.74 8.03
N VAL A 77 -9.61 14.47 8.74
CA VAL A 77 -9.70 13.33 9.65
C VAL A 77 -9.90 12.05 8.83
N ILE A 78 -9.06 11.05 9.08
CA ILE A 78 -9.18 9.71 8.49
C ILE A 78 -9.38 8.67 9.59
N TYR A 79 -10.12 7.62 9.27
CA TYR A 79 -10.42 6.54 10.20
C TYR A 79 -9.74 5.25 9.75
N ARG A 80 -9.19 4.48 10.70
CA ARG A 80 -8.57 3.18 10.44
C ARG A 80 -9.07 2.15 11.46
N GLY A 81 -9.88 1.21 11.01
CA GLY A 81 -10.25 0.03 11.80
C GLY A 81 -9.10 -0.97 11.88
N VAL A 82 -8.78 -1.45 13.09
CA VAL A 82 -7.78 -2.51 13.30
C VAL A 82 -8.38 -3.61 14.17
N LYS A 83 -8.11 -4.86 13.81
CA LYS A 83 -8.49 -6.02 14.62
C LYS A 83 -7.43 -6.25 15.71
N GLY A 84 -7.77 -5.97 16.96
CA GLY A 84 -6.90 -6.16 18.13
C GLY A 84 -6.92 -4.95 19.07
N ASN A 85 -6.51 -5.15 20.32
CA ASN A 85 -6.32 -4.06 21.27
C ASN A 85 -5.03 -3.28 20.92
N LEU A 86 -5.17 -1.99 20.66
CA LEU A 86 -4.07 -1.07 20.37
C LEU A 86 -3.89 0.02 21.44
N THR A 87 -4.63 -0.03 22.54
CA THR A 87 -4.65 1.00 23.59
C THR A 87 -3.24 1.32 24.09
N ASP A 88 -2.41 0.30 24.32
CA ASP A 88 -1.05 0.47 24.82
C ASP A 88 -0.10 1.21 23.85
N LYS A 89 -0.47 1.32 22.56
CA LYS A 89 0.34 2.01 21.53
C LYS A 89 -0.03 3.46 21.33
N TYR A 90 -1.14 3.91 21.92
CA TYR A 90 -1.68 5.26 21.77
C TYR A 90 -2.09 5.76 23.16
N VAL A 91 -1.10 5.89 24.05
CA VAL A 91 -1.29 6.59 25.32
C VAL A 91 -1.50 8.06 24.98
N GLU A 92 -2.62 8.64 25.42
CA GLU A 92 -2.84 10.09 25.27
C GLU A 92 -1.71 10.81 26.01
N GLU A 93 -0.98 11.69 25.32
CA GLU A 93 -0.12 12.63 26.02
C GLU A 93 -1.06 13.59 26.76
N ASP A 94 -0.99 13.58 28.10
CA ASP A 94 -1.65 14.57 28.94
C ASP A 94 -1.17 15.97 28.52
N HIS A 95 -1.97 16.66 27.72
CA HIS A 95 -1.79 18.08 27.45
C HIS A 95 -2.22 18.86 28.71
N PHE A 96 -1.27 19.02 29.64
CA PHE A 96 -1.34 20.00 30.74
C PHE A 96 -1.17 21.43 30.21
#